data_AF-A0A1A8JFW8-F1
#
_entry.id   AF-A0A1A8JFW8-F1
#
_cell.length_a   1.000
_cell.length_b   1.000
_cell.length_c   1.000
_cell.angle_alpha   90.00
_cell.angle_beta   90.00
_cell.angle_gamma   90.00
#
_symmetry.space_group_name_H-M   'P 1'
#
loop_
_entity.id
_entity.type
_entity.pdbx_description
1 polymer ?
#
loop_
_entity_poly.entity_id
_entity_poly.type
_entity_poly.pdbx_seq_one_letter_code
_entity_poly.pdbx_strand_id
1 'polypeptide(L)'
;RKGFTFAHVPQQEIPGEHLRVCPQGNTCCTQEMEDTFGQQSKLDFENLLNETSHALRSTFVSKHQRFDEFFLDLLENTERSLNEMFVRTYGKPYMQNAEVFENLFSELKRYYTGGNVNLEEMLNDFWSRLLERMFTLLNSQYVITEDYLECISKYIDQLKPFGDVPRKLKAQITRAFIAARTFVQGLSVGREVAQRVSKVSSTPACIKALTKMLYCPYCQGSIGVKPCKNYCLNVMKGCLANQADLDPEWNQYIDAMLL
;
A
#
# COMPACT_ATOMS: atom_id res chain seq x y z
N ARG A 1 29.27 -4.99 -25.92
CA ARG A 1 30.54 -4.66 -25.22
C ARG A 1 30.19 -3.74 -24.06
N LYS A 2 30.62 -4.01 -22.82
CA LYS A 2 30.23 -3.25 -21.61
C LYS A 2 30.94 -1.89 -21.42
N GLY A 3 31.50 -1.30 -22.47
CA GLY A 3 31.92 0.11 -22.48
C GLY A 3 33.05 0.53 -21.52
N PHE A 4 33.72 -0.38 -20.81
CA PHE A 4 34.79 -0.01 -19.88
C PHE A 4 36.00 0.59 -20.60
N THR A 5 36.45 1.75 -20.11
CA THR A 5 37.71 2.39 -20.50
C THR A 5 38.61 2.45 -19.28
N PHE A 6 39.69 1.66 -19.29
CA PHE A 6 40.71 1.68 -18.23
C PHE A 6 41.96 2.34 -18.77
N ALA A 7 42.59 3.20 -17.97
CA ALA A 7 43.84 3.86 -18.35
C ALA A 7 45.02 2.86 -18.45
N HIS A 8 44.99 1.79 -17.64
CA HIS A 8 46.08 0.83 -17.53
C HIS A 8 45.57 -0.63 -17.57
N VAL A 9 45.22 -1.12 -18.76
CA VAL A 9 44.97 -2.55 -18.97
C VAL A 9 46.32 -3.26 -19.22
N PRO A 10 46.66 -4.33 -18.48
CA PRO A 10 47.84 -5.13 -18.76
C PRO A 10 47.82 -5.67 -20.20
N GLN A 11 48.93 -5.52 -20.94
CA GLN A 11 49.06 -6.05 -22.31
C GLN A 11 49.25 -7.58 -22.32
N GLN A 12 49.71 -8.15 -21.21
CA GLN A 12 49.93 -9.57 -20.98
C GLN A 12 49.44 -9.95 -19.59
N GLU A 13 49.27 -11.25 -19.34
CA GLU A 13 48.93 -11.76 -18.01
C GLU A 13 50.01 -11.39 -16.99
N ILE A 14 49.57 -10.85 -15.85
CA ILE A 14 50.42 -10.50 -14.71
C ILE A 14 50.11 -11.40 -13.50
N PRO A 15 51.03 -11.55 -12.54
CA PRO A 15 50.72 -12.21 -11.26
C PRO A 15 49.59 -11.47 -10.52
N GLY A 16 48.55 -12.19 -10.11
CA GLY A 16 47.33 -11.63 -9.52
C GLY A 16 47.30 -11.57 -7.99
N GLU A 17 48.44 -11.46 -7.32
CA GLU A 17 48.53 -11.41 -5.84
C GLU A 17 47.82 -10.17 -5.24
N HIS A 18 47.67 -9.10 -6.03
CA HIS A 18 46.96 -7.88 -5.64
C HIS A 18 45.43 -8.00 -5.65
N LEU A 19 44.87 -9.09 -6.20
CA LEU A 19 43.43 -9.29 -6.29
C LEU A 19 42.82 -9.73 -4.96
N ARG A 20 41.68 -9.16 -4.62
CA ARG A 20 40.96 -9.37 -3.34
C ARG A 20 39.71 -10.22 -3.49
N VAL A 21 39.14 -10.31 -4.69
CA VAL A 21 37.85 -10.96 -4.96
C VAL A 21 38.01 -12.10 -5.96
N CYS A 22 38.70 -11.84 -7.06
CA CYS A 22 39.01 -12.82 -8.08
C CYS A 22 40.04 -13.84 -7.60
N PRO A 23 40.00 -15.09 -8.09
CA PRO A 23 40.99 -16.09 -7.73
C PRO A 23 42.42 -15.62 -8.04
N GLN A 24 43.33 -15.81 -7.08
CA GLN A 24 44.75 -15.48 -7.25
C GLN A 24 45.41 -16.44 -8.25
N GLY A 25 46.10 -15.89 -9.24
CA GLY A 25 46.72 -16.59 -10.35
C GLY A 25 47.15 -15.60 -11.43
N ASN A 26 47.51 -16.07 -12.62
CA ASN A 26 47.73 -15.19 -13.76
C ASN A 26 46.43 -14.45 -14.12
N THR A 27 46.51 -13.13 -14.28
CA THR A 27 45.34 -12.27 -14.48
C THR A 27 45.59 -11.17 -15.50
N CYS A 28 44.53 -10.75 -16.18
CA CYS A 28 44.48 -9.58 -17.05
C CYS A 28 43.92 -8.34 -16.33
N CYS A 29 43.71 -8.40 -15.01
CA CYS A 29 43.13 -7.31 -14.23
C CYS A 29 44.12 -6.70 -13.23
N THR A 30 44.13 -5.37 -13.16
CA THR A 30 44.70 -4.63 -12.04
C THR A 30 43.71 -4.54 -10.88
N GLN A 31 44.15 -4.05 -9.72
CA GLN A 31 43.27 -3.81 -8.58
C GLN A 31 42.19 -2.76 -8.92
N GLU A 32 42.54 -1.71 -9.66
CA GLU A 32 41.60 -0.67 -10.13
C GLU A 32 40.48 -1.27 -11.01
N MET A 33 40.83 -2.21 -11.88
CA MET A 33 39.85 -2.93 -12.71
C MET A 33 38.92 -3.78 -11.83
N GLU A 34 39.47 -4.51 -10.84
CA GLU A 34 38.68 -5.32 -9.91
C GLU A 34 37.71 -4.47 -9.07
N ASP A 35 38.17 -3.32 -8.55
CA ASP A 35 37.35 -2.38 -7.79
C ASP A 35 36.22 -1.79 -8.67
N THR A 36 36.52 -1.46 -9.93
CA THR A 36 35.52 -0.98 -10.90
C THR A 36 34.48 -2.06 -11.23
N PHE A 37 34.92 -3.31 -11.43
CA PHE A 37 34.01 -4.44 -11.62
C PHE A 37 33.16 -4.72 -10.38
N GLY A 38 33.70 -4.49 -9.19
CA GLY A 38 32.96 -4.47 -7.93
C GLY A 38 31.78 -3.52 -7.98
N GLN A 39 32.05 -2.25 -8.29
CA GLN A 39 31.02 -1.21 -8.40
C GLN A 39 30.00 -1.51 -9.50
N GLN A 40 30.46 -1.95 -10.67
CA GLN A 40 29.54 -2.29 -11.76
C GLN A 40 28.66 -3.50 -11.42
N SER A 41 29.19 -4.51 -10.72
CA SER A 41 28.39 -5.67 -10.30
C SER A 41 27.27 -5.29 -9.34
N LYS A 42 27.52 -4.32 -8.46
CA LYS A 42 26.50 -3.75 -7.58
C LYS A 42 25.41 -3.05 -8.41
N LEU A 43 25.80 -2.15 -9.32
CA LEU A 43 24.86 -1.39 -10.16
C LEU A 43 24.00 -2.31 -11.04
N ASP A 44 24.62 -3.30 -11.69
CA ASP A 44 23.91 -4.27 -12.53
C ASP A 44 22.85 -5.04 -11.72
N PHE A 45 23.19 -5.44 -10.49
CA PHE A 45 22.27 -6.15 -9.61
C PHE A 45 21.14 -5.25 -9.09
N GLU A 46 21.46 -4.03 -8.64
CA GLU A 46 20.45 -3.06 -8.18
C GLU A 46 19.47 -2.68 -9.29
N ASN A 47 19.97 -2.50 -10.52
CA ASN A 47 19.12 -2.26 -11.69
C ASN A 47 18.21 -3.44 -12.00
N LEU A 48 18.74 -4.67 -11.98
CA LEU A 48 17.95 -5.88 -12.19
C LEU A 48 16.85 -6.02 -11.13
N LEU A 49 17.14 -5.75 -9.86
CA LEU A 49 16.14 -5.75 -8.80
C LEU A 49 15.08 -4.67 -8.98
N ASN A 50 15.49 -3.47 -9.40
CA ASN A 50 14.56 -2.39 -9.68
C ASN A 50 13.62 -2.73 -10.85
N GLU A 51 14.14 -3.33 -11.92
CA GLU A 51 13.36 -3.76 -13.08
C GLU A 51 12.40 -4.90 -12.72
N THR A 52 12.89 -5.94 -12.06
CA THR A 52 12.05 -7.11 -11.68
C THR A 52 10.98 -6.76 -10.65
N SER A 53 11.25 -5.84 -9.72
CA SER A 53 10.26 -5.35 -8.75
C SER A 53 9.32 -4.28 -9.30
N HIS A 54 9.55 -3.75 -10.51
CA HIS A 54 8.74 -2.68 -11.08
C HIS A 54 7.27 -3.07 -11.23
N ALA A 55 6.99 -4.25 -11.78
CA ALA A 55 5.62 -4.72 -12.00
C ALA A 55 4.84 -4.83 -10.68
N LEU A 56 5.47 -5.38 -9.63
CA LEU A 56 4.86 -5.48 -8.31
C LEU A 56 4.52 -4.11 -7.72
N ARG A 57 5.50 -3.19 -7.72
CA ARG A 57 5.32 -1.82 -7.19
C ARG A 57 4.25 -1.05 -7.96
N SER A 58 4.29 -1.12 -9.29
CA SER A 58 3.31 -0.46 -10.16
C SER A 58 1.89 -1.01 -9.94
N THR A 59 1.76 -2.32 -9.73
CA THR A 59 0.48 -2.97 -9.42
C THR A 59 -0.11 -2.41 -8.13
N PHE A 60 0.64 -2.36 -7.02
CA PHE A 60 0.12 -1.81 -5.78
C PHE A 60 -0.25 -0.34 -5.88
N VAL A 61 0.56 0.47 -6.57
CA VAL A 61 0.24 1.90 -6.81
C VAL A 61 -1.09 2.02 -7.56
N SER A 62 -1.23 1.32 -8.68
CA SER A 62 -2.43 1.39 -9.52
C SER A 62 -3.67 0.87 -8.80
N LYS A 63 -3.56 -0.25 -8.09
CA LYS A 63 -4.68 -0.83 -7.34
C LYS A 63 -5.10 0.06 -6.18
N HIS A 64 -4.15 0.57 -5.40
CA HIS A 64 -4.44 1.52 -4.33
C HIS A 64 -5.22 2.72 -4.86
N GLN A 65 -4.71 3.39 -5.90
CA GLN A 65 -5.36 4.56 -6.50
C GLN A 65 -6.77 4.24 -6.97
N ARG A 66 -6.93 3.13 -7.72
CA ARG A 66 -8.24 2.76 -8.28
C ARG A 66 -9.29 2.45 -7.22
N PHE A 67 -8.91 1.74 -6.15
CA PHE A 67 -9.87 1.43 -5.08
C PHE A 67 -10.19 2.66 -4.23
N ASP A 68 -9.20 3.53 -4.01
CA ASP A 68 -9.39 4.77 -3.27
C ASP A 68 -10.34 5.72 -3.99
N GLU A 69 -10.09 5.97 -5.27
CA GLU A 69 -10.97 6.76 -6.14
C GLU A 69 -12.38 6.16 -6.20
N PHE A 70 -12.49 4.84 -6.41
CA PHE A 70 -13.79 4.17 -6.47
C PHE A 70 -14.64 4.36 -5.20
N PHE A 71 -14.05 4.20 -4.01
CA PHE A 71 -14.80 4.33 -2.76
C PHE A 71 -15.20 5.78 -2.48
N LEU A 72 -14.32 6.74 -2.75
CA LEU A 72 -14.62 8.17 -2.59
C LEU A 72 -15.72 8.61 -3.56
N ASP A 73 -15.64 8.20 -4.82
CA ASP A 73 -16.67 8.46 -5.83
C ASP A 73 -17.99 7.81 -5.44
N LEU A 74 -17.97 6.57 -4.93
CA LEU A 74 -19.18 5.90 -4.45
C LEU A 74 -19.87 6.71 -3.35
N LEU A 75 -19.12 7.25 -2.39
CA LEU A 75 -19.68 8.07 -1.32
C LEU A 75 -20.27 9.37 -1.85
N GLU A 76 -19.53 10.10 -2.68
CA GLU A 76 -19.98 11.37 -3.25
C GLU A 76 -21.21 11.19 -4.15
N ASN A 77 -21.23 10.14 -4.98
CA ASN A 77 -22.36 9.82 -5.84
C ASN A 77 -23.59 9.41 -5.00
N THR A 78 -23.39 8.69 -3.90
CA THR A 78 -24.48 8.29 -2.99
C THR A 78 -25.06 9.51 -2.27
N GLU A 79 -24.22 10.40 -1.78
CA GLU A 79 -24.64 11.67 -1.15
C GLU A 79 -25.44 12.53 -2.13
N ARG A 80 -24.90 12.74 -3.34
CA ARG A 80 -25.57 13.53 -4.38
C ARG A 80 -26.93 12.92 -4.76
N SER A 81 -26.97 11.60 -4.99
CA SER A 81 -28.20 10.90 -5.36
C SER A 81 -29.26 10.97 -4.24
N LEU A 82 -28.85 10.81 -2.98
CA LEU A 82 -29.74 10.96 -1.83
C LEU A 82 -30.29 12.37 -1.77
N ASN A 83 -29.43 13.38 -1.90
CA ASN A 83 -29.83 14.78 -1.85
C ASN A 83 -30.82 15.13 -2.96
N GLU A 84 -30.53 14.78 -4.21
CA GLU A 84 -31.44 15.02 -5.35
C GLU A 84 -32.81 14.36 -5.16
N MET A 85 -32.83 13.10 -4.71
CA MET A 85 -34.06 12.38 -4.43
C MET A 85 -34.85 13.01 -3.28
N PHE A 86 -34.19 13.42 -2.20
CA PHE A 86 -34.85 13.94 -1.01
C PHE A 86 -35.35 15.37 -1.21
N VAL A 87 -34.63 16.21 -1.96
CA VAL A 87 -35.12 17.52 -2.41
C VAL A 87 -36.41 17.34 -3.23
N ARG A 88 -36.44 16.38 -4.15
CA ARG A 88 -37.62 16.12 -4.99
C ARG A 88 -38.80 15.54 -4.20
N THR A 89 -38.55 14.65 -3.26
CA THR A 89 -39.59 13.92 -2.51
C THR A 89 -40.15 14.73 -1.35
N TYR A 90 -39.27 15.36 -0.56
CA TYR A 90 -39.62 16.02 0.70
C TYR A 90 -39.56 17.54 0.62
N GLY A 91 -38.88 18.13 -0.36
CA GLY A 91 -38.84 19.58 -0.57
C GLY A 91 -38.27 20.36 0.60
N LYS A 92 -38.93 21.45 0.99
CA LYS A 92 -38.47 22.40 2.02
C LYS A 92 -38.14 21.75 3.38
N PRO A 93 -38.97 20.86 3.95
CA PRO A 93 -38.64 20.13 5.18
C PRO A 93 -37.26 19.48 5.18
N TYR A 94 -36.88 18.82 4.07
CA TYR A 94 -35.55 18.25 3.93
C TYR A 94 -34.48 19.33 3.76
N MET A 95 -34.69 20.29 2.84
CA MET A 95 -33.70 21.34 2.58
C MET A 95 -33.30 22.13 3.84
N GLN A 96 -34.24 22.33 4.77
CA GLN A 96 -34.00 23.02 6.04
C GLN A 96 -33.24 22.17 7.08
N ASN A 97 -33.14 20.86 6.87
CA ASN A 97 -32.50 19.90 7.76
C ASN A 97 -31.43 19.05 7.06
N ALA A 98 -31.02 19.45 5.85
CA ALA A 98 -30.07 18.71 5.02
C ALA A 98 -28.71 18.51 5.72
N GLU A 99 -28.35 19.46 6.60
CA GLU A 99 -27.14 19.39 7.45
C GLU A 99 -27.01 18.06 8.19
N VAL A 100 -28.11 17.40 8.57
CA VAL A 100 -28.07 16.12 9.30
C VAL A 100 -27.46 15.02 8.42
N PHE A 101 -27.78 15.03 7.13
CA PHE A 101 -27.28 14.07 6.15
C PHE A 101 -25.89 14.46 5.65
N GLU A 102 -25.63 15.74 5.38
CA GLU A 102 -24.31 16.25 4.99
C GLU A 102 -23.25 15.91 6.05
N ASN A 103 -23.58 16.08 7.34
CA ASN A 103 -22.69 15.70 8.44
C ASN A 103 -22.44 14.19 8.48
N LEU A 104 -23.45 13.36 8.22
CA LEU A 104 -23.29 11.90 8.15
C LEU A 104 -22.28 11.52 7.05
N PHE A 105 -22.43 12.04 5.83
CA PHE A 105 -21.50 11.72 4.73
C PHE A 105 -20.09 12.28 4.97
N SER A 106 -19.98 13.48 5.53
CA SER A 106 -18.71 14.06 5.95
C SER A 106 -17.98 13.16 6.96
N GLU A 107 -18.67 12.66 7.98
CA GLU A 107 -18.08 11.76 8.98
C GLU A 107 -17.74 10.38 8.41
N LEU A 108 -18.55 9.84 7.50
CA LEU A 108 -18.23 8.60 6.77
C LEU A 108 -16.95 8.77 5.93
N LYS A 109 -16.79 9.89 5.24
CA LYS A 109 -15.58 10.23 4.48
C LYS A 109 -14.38 10.42 5.42
N ARG A 110 -14.57 11.08 6.56
CA ARG A 110 -13.54 11.26 7.60
C ARG A 110 -13.09 9.93 8.19
N TYR A 111 -14.01 9.01 8.48
CA TYR A 111 -13.68 7.65 8.90
C TYR A 111 -12.85 6.93 7.83
N TYR A 112 -13.31 6.94 6.57
CA TYR A 112 -12.63 6.23 5.48
C TYR A 112 -11.18 6.72 5.28
N THR A 113 -10.99 8.04 5.25
CA THR A 113 -9.68 8.71 5.02
C THR A 113 -8.70 8.62 6.20
N GLY A 114 -9.06 7.94 7.28
CA GLY A 114 -8.14 7.68 8.39
C GLY A 114 -8.44 8.45 9.68
N GLY A 115 -9.50 9.24 9.72
CA GLY A 115 -9.91 9.98 10.92
C GLY A 115 -10.23 9.06 12.10
N ASN A 116 -10.02 9.58 13.30
CA ASN A 116 -10.39 8.92 14.56
C ASN A 116 -11.90 9.08 14.79
N VAL A 117 -12.69 8.25 14.10
CA VAL A 117 -14.16 8.25 14.14
C VAL A 117 -14.64 6.90 14.63
N ASN A 118 -15.52 6.89 15.63
CA ASN A 118 -16.25 5.72 16.03
C ASN A 118 -17.51 5.60 15.16
N LEU A 119 -17.52 4.69 14.18
CA LEU A 119 -18.65 4.54 13.25
C LEU A 119 -19.97 4.24 13.97
N GLU A 120 -19.93 3.43 15.03
CA GLU A 120 -21.16 3.05 15.72
C GLU A 120 -21.78 4.23 16.46
N GLU A 121 -20.96 4.99 17.17
CA GLU A 121 -21.37 6.20 17.88
C GLU A 121 -21.89 7.26 16.91
N MET A 122 -21.15 7.53 15.83
CA MET A 122 -21.55 8.47 14.80
C MET A 122 -22.91 8.10 14.16
N LEU A 123 -23.14 6.81 13.88
CA LEU A 123 -24.42 6.36 13.33
C LEU A 123 -25.55 6.46 14.36
N ASN A 124 -25.29 6.15 15.63
CA ASN A 124 -26.28 6.33 16.70
C ASN A 124 -26.65 7.82 16.84
N ASP A 125 -25.67 8.72 16.83
CA ASP A 125 -25.87 10.17 16.90
C ASP A 125 -26.69 10.69 15.71
N PHE A 126 -26.41 10.19 14.50
CA PHE A 126 -27.21 10.51 13.31
C PHE A 126 -28.70 10.16 13.52
N TRP A 127 -28.99 8.95 14.00
CA TRP A 127 -30.37 8.50 14.21
C TRP A 127 -31.09 9.26 15.33
N SER A 128 -30.39 9.57 16.42
CA SER A 128 -30.93 10.40 17.51
C SER A 128 -31.29 11.80 17.01
N ARG A 129 -30.36 12.48 16.32
CA ARG A 129 -30.61 13.81 15.74
C ARG A 129 -31.73 13.78 14.71
N LEU A 130 -31.77 12.76 13.86
CA LEU A 130 -32.83 12.60 12.86
C LEU A 130 -34.20 12.41 13.52
N LEU A 131 -34.27 11.63 14.60
CA LEU A 131 -35.51 11.46 15.37
C LEU A 131 -36.00 12.79 15.95
N GLU A 132 -35.12 13.55 16.60
CA GLU A 132 -35.47 14.84 17.19
C GLU A 132 -36.01 15.83 16.16
N ARG A 133 -35.34 15.93 14.99
CA ARG A 133 -35.81 16.76 13.87
C ARG A 133 -37.15 16.29 13.33
N MET A 134 -37.31 14.99 13.06
CA MET A 134 -38.55 14.44 12.52
C MET A 134 -39.71 14.56 13.50
N PHE A 135 -39.47 14.33 14.79
CA PHE A 135 -40.48 14.44 15.82
C PHE A 135 -41.00 15.87 15.92
N THR A 136 -40.11 16.86 15.87
CA THR A 136 -40.46 18.29 15.88
C THR A 136 -41.25 18.69 14.63
N LEU A 137 -40.85 18.22 13.45
CA LEU A 137 -41.54 18.51 12.18
C LEU A 137 -42.96 17.91 12.14
N LEU A 138 -43.13 16.68 12.62
CA LEU A 138 -44.42 15.98 12.65
C LEU A 138 -45.38 16.54 13.71
N ASN A 139 -44.85 17.18 14.75
CA ASN A 139 -45.61 17.69 15.89
C ASN A 139 -45.48 19.21 16.04
N SER A 140 -45.40 19.93 14.92
CA SER A 140 -45.17 21.38 14.87
C SER A 140 -46.21 22.25 15.59
N GLN A 141 -47.37 21.68 15.93
CA GLN A 141 -48.42 22.32 16.72
C GLN A 141 -48.12 22.38 18.23
N TYR A 142 -47.13 21.64 18.71
CA TYR A 142 -46.72 21.60 20.11
C TYR A 142 -45.39 22.31 20.33
N VAL A 143 -45.25 22.96 21.49
CA VAL A 143 -43.95 23.46 21.95
C VAL A 143 -43.21 22.30 22.60
N ILE A 144 -42.27 21.72 21.86
CA ILE A 144 -41.45 20.60 22.33
C ILE A 144 -40.16 21.16 22.93
N THR A 145 -39.94 20.90 24.23
CA THR A 145 -38.73 21.34 24.94
C THR A 145 -37.57 20.39 24.69
N GLU A 146 -36.33 20.86 24.91
CA GLU A 146 -35.12 20.02 24.82
C GLU A 146 -35.17 18.83 25.77
N ASP A 147 -35.63 19.02 27.01
CA ASP A 147 -35.81 17.93 27.98
C ASP A 147 -36.75 16.83 27.47
N TYR A 148 -37.77 17.21 26.69
CA TYR A 148 -38.71 16.26 26.11
C TYR A 148 -38.08 15.47 24.96
N LEU A 149 -37.25 16.13 24.14
CA LEU A 149 -36.47 15.47 23.09
C LEU A 149 -35.45 14.50 23.67
N GLU A 150 -34.72 14.90 24.72
CA GLU A 150 -33.78 14.02 25.42
C GLU A 150 -34.50 12.80 26.03
N CYS A 151 -35.70 13.01 26.58
CA CYS A 151 -36.55 11.94 27.07
C CYS A 151 -36.89 10.95 25.94
N ILE A 152 -37.35 11.44 24.78
CA ILE A 152 -37.66 10.59 23.62
C ILE A 152 -36.43 9.80 23.14
N SER A 153 -35.28 10.46 23.04
CA SER A 153 -34.03 9.84 22.62
C SER A 153 -33.63 8.67 23.52
N LYS A 154 -33.96 8.69 24.83
CA LYS A 154 -33.75 7.56 25.76
C LYS A 154 -34.63 6.34 25.46
N TYR A 155 -35.76 6.50 24.79
CA TYR A 155 -36.70 5.42 24.45
C TYR A 155 -36.61 4.97 22.98
N ILE A 156 -35.63 5.47 22.20
CA ILE A 156 -35.51 5.17 20.77
C ILE A 156 -35.44 3.67 20.46
N ASP A 157 -34.71 2.90 21.28
CA ASP A 157 -34.53 1.46 21.11
C ASP A 157 -35.80 0.65 21.40
N GLN A 158 -36.65 1.15 22.29
CA GLN A 158 -37.91 0.51 22.68
C GLN A 158 -39.02 0.83 21.69
N LEU A 159 -39.12 2.11 21.30
CA LEU A 159 -40.17 2.60 20.40
C LEU A 159 -39.90 2.27 18.94
N LYS A 160 -38.62 2.11 18.55
CA LYS A 160 -38.19 1.83 17.18
C LYS A 160 -38.92 2.68 16.12
N PRO A 161 -38.85 4.03 16.19
CA PRO A 161 -39.57 4.91 15.26
C PRO A 161 -39.18 4.68 13.80
N PHE A 162 -37.96 4.21 13.55
CA PHE A 162 -37.45 3.84 12.22
C PHE A 162 -37.45 2.31 11.97
N GLY A 163 -38.18 1.55 12.80
CA GLY A 163 -38.18 0.09 12.77
C GLY A 163 -36.77 -0.49 12.98
N ASP A 164 -36.44 -1.52 12.20
CA ASP A 164 -35.12 -2.17 12.25
C ASP A 164 -34.08 -1.53 11.30
N VAL A 165 -34.43 -0.44 10.60
CA VAL A 165 -33.54 0.21 9.62
C VAL A 165 -32.24 0.70 10.26
N PRO A 166 -32.24 1.42 11.40
CA PRO A 166 -31.01 1.88 12.04
C PRO A 166 -30.04 0.74 12.35
N ARG A 167 -30.56 -0.36 12.93
CA ARG A 167 -29.76 -1.53 13.29
C ARG A 167 -29.16 -2.21 12.06
N LYS A 168 -29.95 -2.40 11.01
CA LYS A 168 -29.49 -3.03 9.76
C LYS A 168 -28.46 -2.18 9.05
N LEU A 169 -28.73 -0.87 8.92
CA LEU A 169 -27.83 0.07 8.28
C LEU A 169 -26.52 0.18 9.05
N LYS A 170 -26.57 0.25 10.38
CA LYS A 170 -25.37 0.24 11.24
C LYS A 170 -24.49 -0.97 10.96
N ALA A 171 -25.06 -2.17 10.99
CA ALA A 171 -24.30 -3.40 10.74
C ALA A 171 -23.71 -3.46 9.33
N GLN A 172 -24.44 -2.98 8.31
CA GLN A 172 -23.97 -2.99 6.92
C GLN A 172 -22.87 -1.94 6.68
N ILE A 173 -23.08 -0.70 7.12
CA ILE A 173 -22.11 0.39 6.99
C ILE A 173 -20.83 0.05 7.73
N THR A 174 -20.92 -0.37 9.00
CA THR A 174 -19.72 -0.71 9.79
C THR A 174 -18.88 -1.78 9.11
N ARG A 175 -19.50 -2.87 8.63
CA ARG A 175 -18.77 -3.94 7.93
C ARG A 175 -18.15 -3.47 6.62
N ALA A 176 -18.92 -2.75 5.79
CA ALA A 176 -18.46 -2.29 4.49
C ALA A 176 -17.31 -1.29 4.62
N PHE A 177 -17.41 -0.32 5.52
CA PHE A 177 -16.38 0.71 5.70
C PHE A 177 -15.10 0.16 6.35
N ILE A 178 -15.22 -0.75 7.32
CA ILE A 178 -14.04 -1.42 7.89
C ILE A 178 -13.32 -2.19 6.79
N ALA A 179 -14.03 -3.02 6.02
CA ALA A 179 -13.42 -3.81 4.95
C ALA A 179 -12.77 -2.91 3.89
N ALA A 180 -13.47 -1.87 3.42
CA ALA A 180 -12.95 -0.92 2.44
C ALA A 180 -11.69 -0.21 2.93
N ARG A 181 -11.74 0.37 4.14
CA ARG A 181 -10.62 1.09 4.74
C ARG A 181 -9.43 0.17 4.96
N THR A 182 -9.64 -0.99 5.56
CA THR A 182 -8.57 -1.96 5.82
C THR A 182 -7.93 -2.45 4.53
N PHE A 183 -8.72 -2.72 3.49
CA PHE A 183 -8.20 -3.16 2.19
C PHE A 183 -7.35 -2.07 1.51
N VAL A 184 -7.83 -0.82 1.45
CA VAL A 184 -7.06 0.29 0.86
C VAL A 184 -5.79 0.57 1.66
N GLN A 185 -5.88 0.55 3.00
CA GLN A 185 -4.70 0.66 3.87
C GLN A 185 -3.72 -0.49 3.63
N GLY A 186 -4.20 -1.72 3.48
CA GLY A 186 -3.41 -2.88 3.11
C GLY A 186 -2.64 -2.64 1.81
N LEU A 187 -3.32 -2.22 0.74
CA LEU A 187 -2.67 -1.88 -0.54
C LEU A 187 -1.59 -0.79 -0.39
N SER A 188 -1.81 0.19 0.48
CA SER A 188 -0.81 1.23 0.79
C SER A 188 0.42 0.64 1.49
N VAL A 189 0.22 -0.23 2.48
CA VAL A 189 1.31 -0.95 3.16
C VAL A 189 2.07 -1.84 2.17
N GLY A 190 1.38 -2.61 1.34
CA GLY A 190 1.99 -3.43 0.29
C GLY A 190 2.84 -2.62 -0.69
N ARG A 191 2.34 -1.43 -1.10
CA ARG A 191 3.12 -0.47 -1.89
C ARG A 191 4.40 -0.04 -1.16
N GLU A 192 4.29 0.38 0.09
CA GLU A 192 5.45 0.86 0.87
C GLU A 192 6.50 -0.23 1.05
N VAL A 193 6.07 -1.44 1.42
CA VAL A 193 6.94 -2.61 1.58
C VAL A 193 7.65 -2.92 0.26
N ALA A 194 6.92 -3.05 -0.85
CA ALA A 194 7.51 -3.33 -2.15
C ALA A 194 8.52 -2.25 -2.59
N GLN A 195 8.25 -0.97 -2.28
CA GLN A 195 9.18 0.13 -2.55
C GLN A 195 10.45 0.05 -1.69
N ARG A 196 10.31 -0.19 -0.38
CA ARG A 196 11.46 -0.24 0.55
C ARG A 196 12.34 -1.46 0.29
N VAL A 197 11.75 -2.63 0.08
CA VAL A 197 12.47 -3.88 -0.19
C VAL A 197 13.30 -3.78 -1.47
N SER A 198 12.78 -3.10 -2.50
CA SER A 198 13.52 -2.87 -3.76
C SER A 198 14.75 -1.97 -3.64
N LYS A 199 14.91 -1.26 -2.51
CA LYS A 199 16.00 -0.29 -2.26
C LYS A 199 16.98 -0.75 -1.17
N VAL A 200 16.86 -1.99 -0.69
CA VAL A 200 17.78 -2.54 0.30
C VAL A 200 19.16 -2.69 -0.34
N SER A 201 20.15 -1.99 0.23
CA SER A 201 21.53 -2.02 -0.24
C SER A 201 22.12 -3.43 -0.19
N SER A 202 22.88 -3.78 -1.23
CA SER A 202 23.60 -5.06 -1.27
C SER A 202 24.73 -5.10 -0.24
N THR A 203 24.89 -6.23 0.45
CA THR A 203 25.99 -6.41 1.42
C THR A 203 27.34 -6.51 0.72
N PRO A 204 28.46 -6.15 1.38
CA PRO A 204 29.79 -6.33 0.80
C PRO A 204 30.09 -7.78 0.39
N ALA A 205 29.57 -8.77 1.13
CA ALA A 205 29.71 -10.18 0.80
C ALA A 205 28.96 -10.54 -0.50
N CYS A 206 27.74 -10.03 -0.68
CA CYS A 206 26.98 -10.18 -1.91
C CYS A 206 27.72 -9.56 -3.10
N ILE A 207 28.22 -8.33 -2.96
CA ILE A 207 28.96 -7.64 -4.03
C ILE A 207 30.18 -8.48 -4.44
N LYS A 208 30.98 -8.96 -3.49
CA LYS A 208 32.12 -9.85 -3.78
C LYS A 208 31.69 -11.12 -4.53
N ALA A 209 30.61 -11.76 -4.12
CA ALA A 209 30.10 -12.96 -4.78
C ALA A 209 29.59 -12.67 -6.21
N LEU A 210 28.90 -11.55 -6.42
CA LEU A 210 28.46 -11.08 -7.74
C LEU A 210 29.64 -10.74 -8.65
N THR A 211 30.64 -10.02 -8.14
CA THR A 211 31.86 -9.69 -8.89
C THR A 211 32.59 -10.96 -9.32
N LYS A 212 32.73 -11.92 -8.39
CA LYS A 212 33.34 -13.22 -8.67
C LYS A 212 32.62 -13.98 -9.77
N MET A 213 31.29 -13.95 -9.74
CA MET A 213 30.45 -14.65 -10.71
C MET A 213 30.40 -13.98 -12.09
N LEU A 214 30.31 -12.64 -12.14
CA LEU A 214 30.04 -11.90 -13.37
C LEU A 214 31.30 -11.38 -14.07
N TYR A 215 32.33 -11.01 -13.31
CA TYR A 215 33.46 -10.22 -13.83
C TYR A 215 34.82 -10.90 -13.71
N CYS A 216 35.04 -11.78 -12.74
CA CYS A 216 36.32 -12.50 -12.66
C CYS A 216 36.68 -13.38 -13.88
N PRO A 217 35.74 -13.91 -14.69
CA PRO A 217 36.10 -14.55 -15.96
C PRO A 217 36.85 -13.62 -16.91
N TYR A 218 36.55 -12.31 -16.91
CA TYR A 218 37.30 -11.32 -17.71
C TYR A 218 38.76 -11.20 -17.24
N CYS A 219 38.98 -11.30 -15.93
CA CYS A 219 40.32 -11.27 -15.35
C CYS A 219 41.12 -12.54 -15.67
N GLN A 220 40.46 -13.67 -15.87
CA GLN A 220 41.10 -14.94 -16.23
C GLN A 220 41.22 -15.17 -17.75
N GLY A 221 41.07 -14.12 -18.57
CA GLY A 221 41.11 -14.22 -20.03
C GLY A 221 39.90 -14.93 -20.67
N SER A 222 38.93 -15.38 -19.87
CA SER A 222 37.73 -16.11 -20.29
C SER A 222 36.58 -15.15 -20.59
N ILE A 223 36.66 -14.47 -21.73
CA ILE A 223 35.66 -13.46 -22.15
C ILE A 223 34.40 -14.16 -22.70
N GLY A 224 33.22 -13.75 -22.22
CA GLY A 224 31.93 -14.21 -22.76
C GLY A 224 31.41 -15.52 -22.17
N VAL A 225 32.12 -16.11 -21.20
CA VAL A 225 31.64 -17.27 -20.45
C VAL A 225 30.54 -16.83 -19.48
N LYS A 226 29.38 -17.50 -19.55
CA LYS A 226 28.26 -17.28 -18.63
C LYS A 226 28.43 -18.14 -17.36
N PRO A 227 28.02 -17.65 -16.18
CA PRO A 227 28.07 -18.46 -14.97
C PRO A 227 27.10 -19.65 -15.07
N CYS A 228 27.49 -20.77 -14.46
CA CYS A 228 26.64 -21.96 -14.36
C CYS A 228 25.32 -21.60 -13.64
N LYS A 229 24.20 -22.20 -14.07
CA LYS A 229 22.87 -21.95 -13.49
C LYS A 229 22.85 -22.07 -11.96
N ASN A 230 23.37 -23.18 -11.42
CA ASN A 230 23.37 -23.42 -9.98
C ASN A 230 24.29 -22.46 -9.22
N TYR A 231 25.42 -22.07 -9.83
CA TYR A 231 26.30 -21.08 -9.23
C TYR A 231 25.59 -19.72 -9.14
N CYS A 232 24.91 -19.31 -10.21
CA CYS A 232 24.08 -18.11 -10.23
C CYS A 232 22.99 -18.13 -9.17
N LEU A 233 22.20 -19.21 -9.11
CA LEU A 233 21.14 -19.34 -8.11
C LEU A 233 21.67 -19.26 -6.68
N ASN A 234 22.82 -19.86 -6.39
CA ASN A 234 23.41 -19.81 -5.04
C ASN A 234 23.87 -18.40 -4.67
N VAL A 235 24.51 -17.67 -5.60
CA VAL A 235 24.90 -16.27 -5.38
C VAL A 235 23.67 -15.39 -5.16
N MET A 236 22.65 -15.53 -6.03
CA MET A 236 21.43 -14.74 -5.94
C MET A 236 20.65 -15.01 -4.64
N LYS A 237 20.54 -16.28 -4.21
CA LYS A 237 19.93 -16.64 -2.91
C LYS A 237 20.67 -16.01 -1.74
N GLY A 238 22.01 -16.04 -1.75
CA GLY A 238 22.80 -15.39 -0.70
C GLY A 238 22.63 -13.87 -0.68
N CYS A 239 22.54 -13.24 -1.85
CA CYS A 239 22.30 -11.80 -1.98
C CYS A 239 20.88 -11.37 -1.56
N LEU A 240 19.89 -12.23 -1.74
CA LEU A 240 18.47 -11.95 -1.49
C LEU A 240 17.93 -12.58 -0.21
N ALA A 241 18.80 -13.05 0.69
CA ALA A 241 18.39 -13.74 1.91
C ALA A 241 17.44 -12.89 2.78
N ASN A 242 17.79 -11.62 3.02
CA ASN A 242 16.97 -10.71 3.81
C ASN A 242 15.59 -10.44 3.18
N GLN A 243 15.51 -10.44 1.84
CA GLN A 243 14.25 -10.30 1.12
C GLN A 243 13.43 -11.59 1.17
N ALA A 244 14.09 -12.75 1.14
CA ALA A 244 13.45 -14.05 1.26
C ALA A 244 12.82 -14.27 2.65
N ASP A 245 13.38 -13.66 3.71
CA ASP A 245 12.81 -13.72 5.05
C ASP A 245 11.40 -13.08 5.14
N LEU A 246 11.02 -12.23 4.17
CA LEU A 246 9.68 -11.63 4.10
C LEU A 246 8.64 -12.56 3.45
N ASP A 247 9.05 -13.63 2.78
CA ASP A 247 8.14 -14.53 2.05
C ASP A 247 6.96 -15.06 2.89
N PRO A 248 7.14 -15.59 4.12
CA PRO A 248 6.02 -16.11 4.90
C PRO A 248 5.01 -15.03 5.29
N GLU A 249 5.48 -13.86 5.73
CA GLU A 249 4.62 -12.74 6.14
C GLU A 249 3.94 -12.10 4.92
N TRP A 250 4.65 -12.03 3.79
CA TRP A 250 4.10 -11.53 2.55
C TRP A 250 2.96 -12.41 2.03
N ASN A 251 3.12 -13.74 2.08
CA ASN A 251 2.06 -14.67 1.69
C ASN A 251 0.82 -14.54 2.60
N GLN A 252 1.01 -14.48 3.93
CA GLN A 252 -0.10 -14.23 4.86
C GLN A 252 -0.81 -12.90 4.60
N TYR A 253 -0.04 -11.84 4.31
CA TYR A 253 -0.59 -10.54 3.94
C TYR A 253 -1.41 -10.61 2.65
N ILE A 254 -0.92 -11.28 1.60
CA ILE A 254 -1.66 -11.44 0.34
C ILE A 254 -2.92 -12.27 0.54
N ASP A 255 -2.86 -13.36 1.31
CA ASP A 255 -4.02 -14.19 1.62
C ASP A 255 -5.09 -13.36 2.35
N ALA A 256 -4.68 -12.56 3.35
CA ALA A 256 -5.60 -11.67 4.08
C ALA A 256 -6.24 -10.60 3.18
N MET A 257 -5.55 -10.17 2.13
CA MET A 257 -6.06 -9.21 1.14
C MET A 257 -7.04 -9.84 0.13
N LEU A 258 -7.07 -11.17 0.01
CA LEU A 258 -7.95 -11.90 -0.91
C LEU A 258 -9.21 -12.47 -0.26
N LEU A 259 -9.32 -12.39 1.07
CA LEU A 259 -10.51 -12.75 1.86
C LEU A 259 -11.61 -11.67 1.77
#